data_AF-A0A382B6K0-F1
#
_entry.id   AF-A0A382B6K0-F1
#
_cell.length_a   1.000
_cell.length_b   1.000
_cell.length_c   1.000
_cell.angle_alpha   90.00
_cell.angle_beta   90.00
_cell.angle_gamma   90.00
#
_symmetry.space_group_name_H-M   'P 1'
#
loop_
_entity.id
_entity.type
_entity.pdbx_description
1 polymer ?
#
loop_
_entity_poly.entity_id
_entity_poly.type
_entity_poly.pdbx_seq_one_letter_code
_entity_poly.pdbx_strand_id
1 'polypeptide(L)' 'MSSWNKDTFIEHLRENCSREIAKIGESIIQFAESNASDISWGRGTDHGTMTFRCDSDDGNLPLFHMTSLGQLNLQINF' A
#
# COMPACT_ATOMS: atom_id res chain seq x y z
N MET A 1 -7.92 17.74 4.90
CA MET A 1 -8.01 16.39 4.34
C MET A 1 -6.59 15.92 4.10
N SER A 2 -5.98 15.30 5.12
CA SER A 2 -4.61 14.79 5.00
C SER A 2 -4.63 13.60 4.06
N SER A 3 -3.95 13.71 2.91
CA SER A 3 -3.57 12.53 2.14
C SER A 3 -2.84 11.57 3.07
N TRP A 4 -3.12 10.27 2.98
CA TRP A 4 -2.34 9.28 3.71
C TRP A 4 -0.88 9.41 3.29
N ASN A 5 0.01 9.10 4.23
CA ASN A 5 1.43 8.93 3.94
C ASN A 5 1.89 7.64 4.61
N LYS A 6 3.14 7.27 4.38
CA LYS A 6 3.72 6.05 4.93
C LYS A 6 3.56 5.96 6.45
N ASP A 7 3.87 7.03 7.16
CA ASP A 7 3.89 7.04 8.62
C ASP A 7 2.49 6.84 9.19
N THR A 8 1.51 7.61 8.71
CA THR A 8 0.11 7.47 9.16
C THR A 8 -0.48 6.12 8.77
N PHE A 9 -0.10 5.58 7.62
CA PHE A 9 -0.55 4.25 7.19
C PHE A 9 0.01 3.14 8.08
N ILE A 10 1.31 3.17 8.41
CA ILE A 10 1.96 2.16 9.27
C ILE A 10 1.39 2.23 10.70
N GLU A 11 1.19 3.44 11.23
CA GLU A 11 0.55 3.64 12.53
C GLU A 11 -0.84 2.99 12.56
N HIS A 12 -1.70 3.33 11.60
CA HIS A 12 -3.04 2.76 11.52
C HIS A 12 -3.02 1.23 11.32
N LEU A 13 -2.07 0.70 10.54
CA LEU A 13 -1.91 -0.73 10.34
C LEU A 13 -1.57 -1.45 11.65
N ARG A 14 -0.66 -0.89 12.46
CA ARG A 14 -0.26 -1.45 13.76
C ARG A 14 -1.37 -1.41 14.79
N GLU A 15 -2.24 -0.40 14.72
CA GLU A 15 -3.40 -0.26 15.61
C GLU A 15 -4.53 -1.24 15.28
N ASN A 16 -4.75 -1.53 13.99
CA ASN A 16 -5.93 -2.25 13.52
C ASN A 16 -5.67 -3.71 13.12
N CYS A 17 -4.41 -4.15 13.04
CA CYS A 17 -4.04 -5.51 12.67
C CYS A 17 -3.30 -6.25 13.79
N SER A 18 -3.22 -7.58 13.69
CA SER A 18 -2.32 -8.34 14.57
C SER A 18 -0.86 -7.96 14.31
N ARG A 19 0.00 -8.20 15.31
CA ARG A 19 1.43 -7.90 15.22
C ARG A 19 2.09 -8.56 14.00
N GLU A 20 1.72 -9.78 13.67
CA GLU A 20 2.25 -10.53 12.55
C GLU A 20 1.85 -9.89 11.23
N ILE A 21 0.58 -9.49 11.08
CA ILE A 21 0.09 -8.82 9.88
C ILE A 21 0.74 -7.44 9.71
N ALA A 22 0.88 -6.67 10.80
CA ALA A 22 1.56 -5.38 10.76
C ALA A 22 3.03 -5.52 10.31
N LYS A 23 3.77 -6.51 10.82
CA LYS A 23 5.15 -6.80 10.38
C LYS A 23 5.26 -7.18 8.91
N ILE A 24 4.35 -8.03 8.42
CA ILE A 24 4.31 -8.39 7.00
C ILE A 24 3.96 -7.18 6.15
N GLY A 25 2.98 -6.37 6.58
CA GLY A 25 2.61 -5.15 5.89
C GLY A 25 3.75 -4.12 5.81
N GLU A 26 4.51 -3.92 6.89
CA GLU A 26 5.72 -3.08 6.86
C GLU A 26 6.77 -3.62 5.89
N SER A 27 6.93 -4.95 5.83
CA SER A 27 7.84 -5.60 4.87
C SER A 27 7.39 -5.39 3.42
N ILE A 28 6.08 -5.44 3.15
CA ILE A 28 5.50 -5.13 1.83
C ILE A 28 5.71 -3.66 1.46
N ILE A 29 5.54 -2.73 2.40
CA ILE A 29 5.81 -1.30 2.18
C ILE A 29 7.29 -1.08 1.85
N GLN A 30 8.20 -1.72 2.59
CA GLN A 30 9.64 -1.62 2.33
C GLN A 30 10.01 -2.22 0.95
N PHE A 31 9.42 -3.37 0.60
CA PHE A 31 9.53 -3.94 -0.74
C PHE A 31 9.04 -2.95 -1.80
N ALA A 32 7.88 -2.32 -1.58
CA ALA A 32 7.32 -1.35 -2.49
C ALA A 32 8.27 -0.17 -2.71
N GLU A 33 8.79 0.45 -1.66
CA GLU A 33 9.74 1.58 -1.74
C GLU A 33 11.00 1.26 -2.54
N SER A 34 11.41 0.00 -2.56
CA SER A 34 12.64 -0.43 -3.24
C SER A 34 12.42 -0.87 -4.69
N ASN A 35 11.19 -1.28 -5.05
CA ASN A 35 10.91 -1.96 -6.33
C ASN A 35 9.81 -1.31 -7.18
N ALA A 36 9.02 -0.40 -6.61
CA ALA A 36 7.99 0.29 -7.36
C ALA A 36 8.60 1.36 -8.27
N SER A 37 8.04 1.51 -9.47
CA SER A 37 8.26 2.72 -10.26
C SER A 37 7.53 3.92 -9.64
N ASP A 38 6.35 3.68 -9.06
CA ASP A 38 5.57 4.69 -8.35
C ASP A 38 4.78 4.09 -7.18
N ILE A 39 4.66 4.86 -6.10
CA ILE A 39 3.82 4.54 -4.95
C ILE A 39 2.92 5.72 -4.67
N SER A 40 1.61 5.46 -4.63
CA SER A 40 0.64 6.46 -4.22
C SER A 40 -0.13 6.02 -2.98
N TRP A 41 -0.38 6.98 -2.10
CA TRP A 41 -1.21 6.83 -0.92
C TRP A 41 -2.57 7.46 -1.16
N GLY A 42 -3.63 6.73 -0.85
CA GLY A 42 -5.02 7.13 -1.07
C GLY A 42 -5.45 8.31 -0.19
N ARG A 43 -6.70 8.74 -0.39
CA ARG A 43 -7.31 9.85 0.36
C ARG A 43 -8.58 9.42 1.12
N GLY A 44 -8.74 8.13 1.39
CA GLY A 44 -9.87 7.59 2.15
C GLY A 44 -9.92 8.17 3.56
N THR A 45 -11.11 8.30 4.13
CA THR A 45 -11.28 8.81 5.50
C THR A 45 -11.11 7.72 6.56
N ASP A 46 -11.47 6.49 6.23
CA ASP A 46 -11.65 5.42 7.21
C ASP A 46 -10.41 4.53 7.32
N HIS A 47 -9.69 4.35 6.21
CA HIS A 47 -8.43 3.63 6.15
C HIS A 47 -7.58 4.16 5.00
N GLY A 48 -6.27 3.93 5.10
CA GLY A 48 -5.31 4.22 4.06
C GLY A 48 -5.29 3.13 3.01
N THR A 49 -4.97 3.53 1.77
CA THR A 49 -4.73 2.59 0.66
C THR A 49 -3.39 2.94 0.01
N MET A 50 -2.45 2.01 -0.01
CA MET A 50 -1.22 2.10 -0.78
C MET A 50 -1.44 1.44 -2.14
N THR A 51 -1.00 2.07 -3.22
CA THR A 51 -0.94 1.44 -4.55
C THR A 51 0.50 1.29 -4.98
N PHE A 52 0.88 0.07 -5.35
CA PHE A 52 2.17 -0.25 -5.94
C PHE A 52 2.04 -0.30 -7.46
N ARG A 53 2.88 0.47 -8.18
CA ARG A 53 2.91 0.48 -9.65
C ARG A 53 4.31 0.22 -10.20
N CYS A 54 4.36 -0.42 -11.36
CA CYS A 54 5.58 -0.64 -12.14
C CYS A 54 5.39 -0.17 -13.57
N ASP A 55 6.48 0.32 -14.16
CA ASP A 55 6.49 0.67 -15.57
C ASP A 55 6.33 -0.57 -16.45
N SER A 56 5.61 -0.39 -17.54
CA SER A 56 5.47 -1.34 -18.64
C SER A 56 5.61 -0.59 -19.96
N ASP A 57 5.67 -1.32 -21.08
CA ASP A 57 5.72 -0.73 -22.42
C ASP A 57 4.49 0.16 -22.72
N ASP A 58 3.36 -0.08 -22.05
CA ASP A 58 2.10 0.66 -22.18
C ASP A 58 1.91 1.74 -21.08
N GLY A 59 2.91 1.93 -20.21
CA GLY A 59 2.89 2.90 -19.10
C GLY A 59 2.85 2.25 -17.72
N ASN A 60 2.55 3.06 -16.69
CA ASN A 60 2.68 2.65 -15.30
C ASN A 60 1.45 1.83 -14.84
N LEU A 61 1.65 0.56 -14.53
CA LEU A 61 0.59 -0.40 -14.22
C LEU A 61 0.49 -0.65 -12.72
N PRO A 62 -0.71 -0.55 -12.12
CA PRO A 62 -0.91 -0.97 -10.73
C PRO A 62 -0.89 -2.49 -10.63
N LEU A 63 0.01 -3.06 -9.83
CA LEU A 63 0.06 -4.52 -9.62
C LEU A 63 -0.71 -4.95 -8.37
N PHE A 64 -0.75 -4.13 -7.33
CA PHE A 64 -1.57 -4.39 -6.15
C PHE A 64 -1.91 -3.12 -5.36
N HIS A 65 -2.98 -3.24 -4.57
CA HIS A 65 -3.32 -2.29 -3.51
C HIS A 65 -3.21 -2.96 -2.15
N MET A 66 -2.72 -2.24 -1.16
CA MET A 66 -2.73 -2.68 0.24
C MET A 66 -3.49 -1.66 1.08
N THR A 67 -4.40 -2.11 1.95
CA THR A 67 -5.12 -1.24 2.88
C THR A 67 -4.43 -1.23 4.26
N SER A 68 -4.60 -0.15 5.03
CA SER A 68 -4.12 -0.07 6.42
C SER A 68 -4.94 -0.95 7.38
N LEU A 69 -5.85 -1.77 6.84
CA LEU A 69 -6.57 -2.85 7.52
C LEU A 69 -5.99 -4.24 7.21
N GLY A 70 -4.81 -4.29 6.56
CA GLY A 70 -4.07 -5.52 6.31
C GLY A 70 -4.57 -6.34 5.12
N GLN A 71 -5.41 -5.76 4.25
CA GLN A 71 -5.89 -6.44 3.05
C GLN A 71 -4.96 -6.14 1.86
N LEU A 72 -4.66 -7.17 1.08
CA LEU A 72 -3.85 -7.06 -0.15
C LEU A 72 -4.69 -7.49 -1.35
N ASN A 73 -4.90 -6.58 -2.29
CA ASN A 73 -5.69 -6.78 -3.50
C ASN A 73 -4.76 -6.80 -4.73
N LEU A 74 -4.45 -7.99 -5.23
CA LEU A 74 -3.66 -8.18 -6.45
C LEU A 74 -4.49 -7.83 -7.69
N GLN A 75 -3.95 -7.00 -8.57
CA GLN A 75 -4.61 -6.53 -9.79
C GLN A 75 -4.17 -7.38 -10.99
N ILE A 76 -4.57 -8.66 -11.02
CA ILE A 76 -4.28 -9.55 -12.14
C ILE A 76 -5.40 -9.43 -13.19
N ASN A 77 -5.04 -9.04 -14.43
CA ASN A 77 -5.94 -8.87 -15.58
C ASN A 77 -6.99 -7.76 -15.39
N PHE A 78 -6.53 -6.51 -15.31
CA PHE A 78 -7.38 -5.31 -15.28
C PHE A 78 -7.92 -4.94 -16.66
#